data_AF-X1RH01-F1
#
_entry.id   AF-X1RH01-F1
#
_cell.length_a   1.000
_cell.length_b   1.000
_cell.length_c   1.000
_cell.angle_alpha   90.00
_cell.angle_beta   90.00
_cell.angle_gamma   90.00
#
_symmetry.space_group_name_H-M   'P 1'
#
loop_
_entity.id
_entity.type
_entity.pdbx_description
1 polymer ?
#
loop_
_entity_poly.entity_id
_entity_poly.type
_entity_poly.pdbx_seq_one_letter_code
_entity_poly.pdbx_strand_id
1 'polypeptide(L)' 'MADKICNVQDVLKNPPVKWSNRQQRDYLIWAEMVIKGLRGVNPDLERMFDELIFTGKQKFGR' A
#
# COMPACT_ATOMS: atom_id res chain seq x y z
N MET A 1 9.18 -5.60 -4.21
CA MET A 1 7.74 -5.81 -3.93
C MET A 1 7.48 -6.14 -2.46
N ALA A 2 8.12 -7.17 -1.89
CA ALA A 2 7.97 -7.53 -0.47
C ALA A 2 8.19 -6.35 0.50
N ASP A 3 9.25 -5.56 0.31
CA ASP A 3 9.46 -4.32 1.09
C ASP A 3 8.24 -3.37 1.07
N LYS A 4 7.62 -3.18 -0.09
CA LYS A 4 6.46 -2.29 -0.23
C LYS A 4 5.19 -2.87 0.41
N ILE A 5 5.03 -4.19 0.39
CA ILE A 5 3.97 -4.89 1.13
C ILE A 5 4.11 -4.61 2.62
N CYS A 6 5.31 -4.79 3.18
CA CYS A 6 5.59 -4.50 4.59
C CYS A 6 5.28 -3.03 4.93
N ASN A 7 5.80 -2.09 4.13
CA ASN A 7 5.57 -0.67 4.37
C ASN A 7 4.09 -0.27 4.30
N VAL A 8 3.33 -0.79 3.32
CA VAL A 8 1.88 -0.53 3.23
C VAL A 8 1.16 -1.15 4.42
N GLN A 9 1.50 -2.38 4.81
CA GLN A 9 0.91 -3.02 5.97
C GLN A 9 1.14 -2.20 7.26
N ASP A 10 2.34 -1.67 7.45
CA ASP A 10 2.65 -0.80 8.58
C ASP A 10 1.86 0.51 8.53
N VAL A 11 1.74 1.16 7.37
CA VAL A 11 0.88 2.33 7.20
C VAL A 11 -0.57 2.04 7.58
N LEU A 12 -1.09 0.85 7.27
CA LEU A 12 -2.47 0.47 7.62
C LEU A 12 -2.68 0.13 9.10
N LYS A 13 -1.70 -0.52 9.73
CA LYS A 13 -1.82 -1.06 11.10
C LYS A 13 -1.21 -0.13 12.14
N ASN A 14 -0.01 0.37 11.88
CA ASN A 14 0.83 1.16 12.78
C ASN A 14 1.45 2.35 12.02
N PRO A 15 0.63 3.32 11.57
CA PRO A 15 1.13 4.41 10.74
C PRO A 15 2.19 5.24 11.49
N PRO A 16 3.11 5.90 10.76
CA PRO A 16 4.07 6.79 11.39
C PRO A 16 3.40 7.86 12.25
N VAL A 17 4.05 8.22 13.35
CA VAL A 17 3.51 9.18 14.32
C VAL A 17 3.17 10.50 13.61
N LYS A 18 1.98 11.04 13.90
CA LYS A 18 1.37 12.25 13.29
C LYS A 18 0.88 12.11 11.85
N TRP A 19 0.91 10.93 11.24
CA TRP A 19 0.31 10.77 9.91
C TRP A 19 -1.21 10.86 9.96
N SER A 20 -1.74 11.90 9.32
CA SER A 20 -3.16 12.03 9.03
C SER A 20 -3.65 10.96 8.06
N ASN A 21 -4.97 10.73 8.02
CA ASN A 21 -5.60 9.84 7.04
C ASN A 21 -5.29 10.25 5.58
N ARG A 22 -5.06 11.55 5.34
CA ARG A 22 -4.66 12.06 4.02
C ARG A 22 -3.25 11.57 3.65
N GLN A 23 -2.28 11.72 4.55
CA GLN A 23 -0.90 11.26 4.30
C GLN A 23 -0.82 9.74 4.09
N GLN A 24 -1.62 8.97 4.86
CA GLN A 24 -1.72 7.53 4.67
C GLN A 24 -2.27 7.20 3.27
N ARG A 25 -3.35 7.87 2.83
CA ARG A 25 -3.91 7.71 1.47
C ARG A 25 -2.92 8.10 0.38
N ASP A 26 -2.25 9.24 0.52
CA ASP A 26 -1.28 9.73 -0.46
C ASP A 26 -0.12 8.72 -0.61
N TYR A 27 0.30 8.10 0.49
CA TYR A 27 1.28 7.02 0.45
C TYR A 27 0.78 5.77 -0.27
N LEU A 28 -0.48 5.36 -0.06
CA LEU A 28 -1.07 4.23 -0.78
C LEU A 28 -1.10 4.49 -2.30
N ILE A 29 -1.51 5.70 -2.71
CA ILE A 29 -1.54 6.11 -4.13
C ILE A 29 -0.12 6.08 -4.72
N TRP A 30 0.86 6.62 -4.00
CA TRP A 30 2.26 6.57 -4.41
C TRP A 30 2.79 5.13 -4.51
N ALA A 31 2.46 4.27 -3.56
CA ALA A 31 2.89 2.88 -3.55
C ALA A 31 2.35 2.10 -4.76
N GLU A 32 1.09 2.36 -5.17
CA GLU A 32 0.53 1.80 -6.40
C GLU A 32 1.32 2.21 -7.65
N MET A 33 1.74 3.48 -7.75
CA MET A 33 2.56 3.96 -8.87
C MET A 33 3.91 3.24 -8.94
N VAL A 34 4.56 3.01 -7.79
CA VAL A 34 5.82 2.26 -7.73
C VAL A 34 5.62 0.81 -8.16
N ILE A 35 4.60 0.14 -7.62
CA ILE A 35 4.36 -1.27 -7.91
C ILE A 35 3.96 -1.50 -9.37
N LYS A 36 3.30 -0.53 -10.02
CA LYS A 36 2.97 -0.62 -11.46
C LYS A 36 4.19 -0.92 -12.33
N GLY A 37 5.36 -0.37 -11.99
CA GLY A 37 6.62 -0.61 -12.71
C GLY A 37 7.31 -1.93 -12.36
N LEU A 38 6.81 -2.68 -11.37
CA LEU A 38 7.42 -3.91 -10.84
C LEU A 38 6.57 -5.17 -11.09
N ARG A 39 5.45 -5.04 -11.82
CA ARG A 39 4.54 -6.15 -12.15
C ARG A 39 5.15 -7.12 -13.17
N GLY A 40 4.65 -8.35 -13.16
CA GLY A 40 5.07 -9.43 -14.06
C GLY A 40 6.25 -10.24 -13.55
N VAL A 41 6.61 -10.11 -12.26
CA VAL A 41 7.77 -10.78 -11.67
C VAL A 41 7.35 -11.86 -10.68
N ASN A 42 6.37 -11.58 -9.82
CA ASN A 42 5.93 -12.52 -8.79
C ASN A 42 4.42 -12.36 -8.53
N PRO A 43 3.57 -13.19 -9.16
CA PRO A 43 2.12 -13.08 -9.08
C PRO A 43 1.55 -13.14 -7.66
N ASP A 44 2.20 -13.86 -6.74
CA ASP A 44 1.70 -14.00 -5.36
C ASP A 44 1.95 -12.74 -4.55
N LEU A 45 3.15 -12.17 -4.63
CA LEU A 45 3.43 -10.87 -4.00
C LEU A 45 2.60 -9.75 -4.61
N GLU A 46 2.34 -9.82 -5.91
CA GLU A 46 1.48 -8.89 -6.63
C GLU A 46 0.06 -8.89 -6.08
N ARG A 47 -0.52 -10.08 -5.92
CA ARG A 47 -1.85 -10.28 -5.36
C ARG A 47 -1.95 -9.81 -3.91
N MET A 48 -0.95 -10.16 -3.08
CA MET A 48 -0.89 -9.71 -1.69
C MET A 48 -0.85 -8.18 -1.60
N PHE A 49 -0.10 -7.52 -2.49
CA PHE A 49 -0.07 -6.06 -2.54
C PHE A 49 -1.44 -5.49 -2.93
N ASP A 50 -2.11 -6.07 -3.92
CA ASP A 50 -3.44 -5.62 -4.37
C ASP A 50 -4.50 -5.73 -3.27
N GLU A 51 -4.50 -6.82 -2.51
CA GLU A 51 -5.41 -7.02 -1.37
C GLU A 51 -5.18 -5.97 -0.27
N LEU A 52 -3.93 -5.65 0.03
CA LEU A 52 -3.57 -4.60 0.99
C LEU A 52 -4.02 -3.21 0.51
N ILE A 53 -3.78 -2.87 -0.76
CA ILE A 53 -4.24 -1.61 -1.34
C ILE A 53 -5.76 -1.51 -1.31
N PHE A 54 -6.47 -2.58 -1.65
CA PHE A 54 -7.93 -2.62 -1.58
C PHE A 54 -8.41 -2.33 -0.15
N THR A 55 -7.83 -3.00 0.84
CA THR A 55 -8.13 -2.78 2.26
C THR A 55 -7.88 -1.33 2.69
N GLY A 56 -6.74 -0.76 2.27
CA GLY A 56 -6.39 0.62 2.58
C GLY A 56 -7.35 1.65 1.97
N LYS A 57 -7.78 1.44 0.72
CA LYS A 57 -8.78 2.27 0.06
C LYS A 57 -10.16 2.21 0.73
N GLN A 58 -10.56 1.07 1.26
CA GLN A 58 -11.77 0.96 2.08
C GLN A 58 -11.65 1.75 3.39
N LYS A 59 -10.47 1.72 4.03
CA LYS A 59 -10.24 2.39 5.32
C LYS A 59 -10.22 3.91 5.21
N PHE A 60 -9.63 4.46 4.14
CA PHE A 60 -9.46 5.91 4.00
C PHE A 60 -10.42 6.54 2.98
N GLY A 61 -11.06 5.77 2.10
CA GLY A 61 -11.83 6.28 0.98
C GLY A 61 -10.96 6.54 -0.25
N ARG A 62 -11.60 6.70 -1.42
CA ARG A 62 -10.93 7.07 -2.68
C ARG A 62 -10.30 8.45 -2.59
#